data_AF-A0A1J0RCJ5-F1
#
_entry.id   AF-A0A1J0RCJ5-F1
#
_cell.length_a   1.000
_cell.length_b   1.000
_cell.length_c   1.000
_cell.angle_alpha   90.00
_cell.angle_beta   90.00
_cell.angle_gamma   90.00
#
_symmetry.space_group_name_H-M   'P 1'
#
loop_
_entity.id
_entity.type
_entity.pdbx_description
1 polymer ?
#
loop_
_entity_poly.entity_id
_entity_poly.type
_entity_poly.pdbx_seq_one_letter_code
_entity_poly.pdbx_strand_id
1 'polypeptide(L)'
;MARLKNYLPIFLALSIKFTLRANSAMVAANAEDLAFLCEIAALDGAPAQIPHVNDDFAGNVKELKAMNLSTAEEAWQAMFSASGKPRDWEQTKAAFKGKPFEGDWQKKWPKWLEDFQLQQSSEGNKKWLQANPPPPPGQAREAAHAIINDTLSEIAADEITYIDEKTKATETLPNAAKLKVLEALYGQGASKTKKAGANTVKGNAGYPTTCVANGGTSLLNDMMCICGLAANSASTECSKLITITFGATPTTSIKNLKAVCGDTQKTSFTEPQLRALMAAFASKIRATQKQ
;
A
#
# COMPACT_ATOMS: atom_id res chain seq x y z
N MET A 1 -5.05 89.47 -27.10
CA MET A 1 -6.37 89.12 -26.50
C MET A 1 -6.91 87.93 -27.30
N ALA A 2 -6.78 86.70 -26.79
CA ALA A 2 -7.85 85.91 -26.15
C ALA A 2 -8.94 85.48 -27.17
N ARG A 3 -9.34 84.22 -27.37
CA ARG A 3 -9.35 83.02 -26.51
C ARG A 3 -9.35 81.73 -27.37
N LEU A 4 -8.68 80.69 -26.87
CA LEU A 4 -8.96 79.29 -27.19
C LEU A 4 -10.36 78.89 -26.67
N LYS A 5 -11.08 78.04 -27.40
CA LYS A 5 -12.10 77.14 -26.82
C LYS A 5 -11.91 75.72 -27.31
N ASN A 6 -11.63 74.88 -26.32
CA ASN A 6 -11.44 73.44 -26.31
C ASN A 6 -12.51 72.66 -27.08
N TYR A 7 -12.07 71.76 -27.94
CA TYR A 7 -12.79 70.52 -28.22
C TYR A 7 -12.32 69.47 -27.21
N LEU A 8 -13.25 68.96 -26.40
CA LEU A 8 -13.03 67.83 -25.51
C LEU A 8 -13.46 66.56 -26.27
N PRO A 9 -12.55 65.68 -26.70
CA PRO A 9 -12.95 64.35 -27.13
C PRO A 9 -13.22 63.50 -25.88
N ILE A 10 -14.46 63.02 -25.76
CA ILE A 10 -14.85 61.95 -24.85
C ILE A 10 -14.10 60.69 -25.27
N PHE A 11 -13.03 60.34 -24.55
CA PHE A 11 -12.38 59.04 -24.63
C PHE A 11 -11.95 58.62 -23.23
N LEU A 12 -12.87 58.05 -22.45
CA LEU A 12 -12.49 57.13 -21.37
C LEU A 12 -13.71 56.38 -20.84
N ALA A 13 -13.97 55.18 -21.34
CA ALA A 13 -14.72 54.13 -20.63
C ALA A 13 -14.74 52.81 -21.42
N LEU A 14 -13.58 52.23 -21.76
CA LEU A 14 -13.54 50.89 -22.35
C LEU A 14 -12.27 50.11 -22.02
N SER A 15 -11.91 50.03 -20.74
CA SER A 15 -10.77 49.19 -20.31
C SER A 15 -10.97 48.38 -19.03
N ILE A 16 -12.10 48.51 -18.31
CA ILE A 16 -12.26 47.89 -16.97
C ILE A 16 -13.01 46.54 -17.03
N LYS A 17 -13.68 46.21 -18.14
CA LYS A 17 -14.49 44.97 -18.23
C LYS A 17 -13.71 43.73 -18.66
N PHE A 18 -12.54 43.88 -19.30
CA PHE A 18 -11.75 42.74 -19.81
C PHE A 18 -10.91 42.08 -18.72
N THR A 19 -10.26 42.87 -17.86
CA THR A 19 -9.46 42.38 -16.72
C THR A 19 -10.31 41.69 -15.67
N LEU A 20 -11.50 42.24 -15.35
CA LEU A 20 -12.44 41.60 -14.41
C LEU A 20 -12.93 40.23 -14.93
N ARG A 21 -13.25 40.11 -16.22
CA ARG A 21 -13.65 38.83 -16.83
C ARG A 21 -12.51 37.83 -16.89
N ALA A 22 -11.30 38.27 -17.22
CA ALA A 22 -10.12 37.42 -17.21
C ALA A 22 -9.81 36.91 -15.80
N ASN A 23 -9.89 37.77 -14.78
CA ASN A 23 -9.68 37.38 -13.38
C ASN A 23 -10.77 36.43 -12.90
N SER A 24 -12.06 36.72 -13.13
CA SER A 24 -13.14 35.80 -12.75
C SER A 24 -13.06 34.45 -13.48
N ALA A 25 -12.65 34.45 -14.76
CA ALA A 25 -12.43 33.22 -15.51
C ALA A 25 -11.20 32.44 -14.99
N MET A 26 -10.13 33.13 -14.57
CA MET A 26 -8.97 32.48 -13.96
C MET A 26 -9.30 31.93 -12.57
N VAL A 27 -10.04 32.66 -11.74
CA VAL A 27 -10.53 32.18 -10.44
C VAL A 27 -11.42 30.94 -10.60
N ALA A 28 -12.30 30.95 -11.61
CA ALA A 28 -13.13 29.79 -11.93
C ALA A 28 -12.28 28.59 -12.39
N ALA A 29 -11.33 28.80 -13.30
CA ALA A 29 -10.44 27.75 -13.79
C ALA A 29 -9.56 27.17 -12.67
N ASN A 30 -8.99 28.00 -11.81
CA ASN A 30 -8.19 27.58 -10.66
C ASN A 30 -9.04 26.84 -9.62
N ALA A 31 -10.31 27.21 -9.46
CA ALA A 31 -11.23 26.48 -8.59
C ALA A 31 -11.59 25.10 -9.16
N GLU A 32 -11.78 24.97 -10.47
CA GLU A 32 -11.96 23.67 -11.14
C GLU A 32 -10.71 22.80 -11.05
N ASP A 33 -9.53 23.39 -11.22
CA ASP A 33 -8.26 22.68 -11.06
C ASP A 33 -8.06 22.26 -9.60
N LEU A 34 -8.33 23.13 -8.63
CA LEU A 34 -8.30 22.75 -7.20
C LEU A 34 -9.28 21.63 -6.89
N ALA A 35 -10.52 21.69 -7.39
CA ALA A 35 -11.53 20.65 -7.14
C ALA A 35 -11.04 19.28 -7.63
N PHE A 36 -10.46 19.21 -8.84
CA PHE A 36 -9.85 17.99 -9.35
C PHE A 36 -8.65 17.54 -8.50
N LEU A 37 -7.76 18.45 -8.12
CA LEU A 37 -6.62 18.11 -7.25
C LEU A 37 -7.08 17.65 -5.86
N CYS A 38 -8.22 18.13 -5.36
CA CYS A 38 -8.84 17.62 -4.13
C CYS A 38 -9.26 16.15 -4.25
N GLU A 39 -9.71 15.68 -5.42
CA GLU A 39 -10.00 14.26 -5.66
C GLU A 39 -8.74 13.40 -5.55
N ILE A 40 -7.59 13.91 -6.04
CA ILE A 40 -6.31 13.21 -5.89
C ILE A 40 -5.84 13.30 -4.43
N ALA A 41 -5.98 14.46 -3.77
CA ALA A 41 -5.60 14.66 -2.37
C ALA A 41 -6.42 13.79 -1.40
N ALA A 42 -7.65 13.41 -1.77
CA ALA A 42 -8.49 12.47 -1.04
C ALA A 42 -7.84 11.08 -0.87
N LEU A 43 -6.87 10.73 -1.72
CA LEU A 43 -6.08 9.51 -1.57
C LEU A 43 -5.19 9.53 -0.31
N ASP A 44 -5.03 10.69 0.36
CA ASP A 44 -4.27 10.75 1.61
C ASP A 44 -4.90 9.92 2.73
N GLY A 45 -4.28 8.77 2.98
CA GLY A 45 -4.68 7.82 4.00
C GLY A 45 -5.63 6.75 3.51
N ALA A 46 -6.11 6.82 2.26
CA ALA A 46 -6.79 5.72 1.63
C ALA A 46 -5.87 4.47 1.56
N PRO A 47 -6.39 3.27 1.81
CA PRO A 47 -5.65 2.04 1.56
C PRO A 47 -5.61 1.73 0.05
N ALA A 48 -4.61 0.97 -0.39
CA ALA A 48 -4.69 0.31 -1.68
C ALA A 48 -5.72 -0.82 -1.59
N GLN A 49 -6.46 -1.11 -2.66
CA GLN A 49 -7.28 -2.30 -2.73
C GLN A 49 -6.38 -3.54 -2.61
N ILE A 50 -6.70 -4.39 -1.65
CA ILE A 50 -6.03 -5.67 -1.48
C ILE A 50 -6.74 -6.68 -2.39
N PRO A 51 -6.02 -7.41 -3.26
CA PRO A 51 -6.62 -8.45 -4.07
C PRO A 51 -7.17 -9.54 -3.16
N HIS A 52 -8.31 -10.10 -3.57
CA HIS A 52 -8.84 -11.28 -2.91
C HIS A 52 -8.04 -12.50 -3.37
N VAL A 53 -7.31 -13.13 -2.45
CA VAL A 53 -6.61 -14.39 -2.68
C VAL A 53 -7.43 -15.47 -2.00
N ASN A 54 -8.10 -16.32 -2.80
CA ASN A 54 -8.92 -17.42 -2.29
C ASN A 54 -8.07 -18.58 -1.75
N ASP A 55 -8.74 -19.36 -0.91
CA ASP A 55 -8.37 -20.65 -0.31
C ASP A 55 -7.14 -20.65 0.60
N ASP A 56 -7.40 -20.81 1.90
CA ASP A 56 -6.39 -21.19 2.88
C ASP A 56 -6.19 -22.71 2.83
N PHE A 57 -5.23 -23.16 2.03
CA PHE A 57 -4.87 -24.59 1.92
C PHE A 57 -4.17 -25.13 3.16
N ALA A 58 -3.88 -24.30 4.19
CA ALA A 58 -3.18 -24.75 5.39
C ALA A 58 -3.92 -25.89 6.10
N GLY A 59 -5.26 -25.93 6.04
CA GLY A 59 -6.06 -27.04 6.55
C GLY A 59 -5.77 -28.35 5.82
N ASN A 60 -5.82 -28.34 4.49
CA ASN A 60 -5.57 -29.52 3.65
C ASN A 60 -4.13 -30.02 3.79
N VAL A 61 -3.16 -29.11 3.87
CA VAL A 61 -1.75 -29.49 4.09
C VAL A 61 -1.57 -30.11 5.47
N LYS A 62 -2.23 -29.57 6.50
CA LYS A 62 -2.25 -30.16 7.85
C LYS A 62 -2.86 -31.57 7.83
N GLU A 63 -3.96 -31.77 7.11
CA GLU A 63 -4.59 -33.09 6.86
C GLU A 63 -3.60 -34.08 6.25
N LEU A 64 -2.91 -33.71 5.17
CA LEU A 64 -1.91 -34.56 4.53
C LEU A 64 -0.72 -34.87 5.43
N LYS A 65 -0.22 -33.90 6.21
CA LYS A 65 0.86 -34.13 7.18
C LYS A 65 0.45 -35.15 8.24
N ALA A 66 -0.80 -35.09 8.73
CA ALA A 66 -1.32 -36.09 9.66
C ALA A 66 -1.55 -37.47 9.01
N MET A 67 -2.00 -37.51 7.75
CA MET A 67 -2.08 -38.77 6.97
C MET A 67 -0.71 -39.44 6.85
N ASN A 68 0.31 -38.67 6.51
CA ASN A 68 1.68 -39.17 6.34
C ASN A 68 2.20 -39.79 7.63
N LEU A 69 1.99 -39.09 8.74
CA LEU A 69 2.38 -39.59 10.05
C LEU A 69 1.59 -40.85 10.45
N SER A 70 0.29 -40.92 10.17
CA SER A 70 -0.55 -42.08 10.51
C SER A 70 -0.17 -43.36 9.76
N THR A 71 0.44 -43.23 8.58
CA THR A 71 0.91 -44.33 7.75
C THR A 71 2.38 -44.68 8.01
N ALA A 72 3.12 -43.85 8.76
CA ALA A 72 4.48 -44.13 9.17
C ALA A 72 4.55 -45.36 10.10
N GLU A 73 5.72 -45.99 10.17
CA GLU A 73 5.95 -47.13 11.05
C GLU A 73 5.70 -46.78 12.52
N GLU A 74 5.10 -47.70 13.28
CA GLU A 74 4.79 -47.48 14.70
C GLU A 74 6.05 -47.20 15.54
N ALA A 75 7.16 -47.89 15.22
CA ALA A 75 8.44 -47.66 15.84
C ALA A 75 8.96 -46.23 15.59
N TRP A 76 8.68 -45.68 14.39
CA TRP A 76 9.06 -44.31 14.05
C TRP A 76 8.21 -43.28 14.79
N GLN A 77 6.88 -43.48 14.79
CA GLN A 77 5.95 -42.61 15.53
C GLN A 77 6.25 -42.58 17.03
N ALA A 78 6.63 -43.72 17.62
CA ALA A 78 6.97 -43.84 19.04
C ALA A 78 8.18 -42.98 19.45
N MET A 79 9.03 -42.54 18.52
CA MET A 79 10.18 -41.70 18.81
C MET A 79 9.80 -40.28 19.27
N PHE A 80 8.61 -39.81 18.88
CA PHE A 80 8.13 -38.46 19.20
C PHE A 80 7.40 -38.36 20.53
N SER A 81 7.20 -39.49 21.26
CA SER A 81 6.54 -39.44 22.57
C SER A 81 7.16 -40.36 23.64
N ALA A 82 7.17 -39.89 24.89
CA ALA A 82 7.42 -40.70 26.09
C ALA A 82 6.15 -40.64 26.95
N SER A 83 5.47 -41.77 27.15
CA SER A 83 4.28 -41.82 28.02
C SER A 83 3.23 -40.76 27.66
N GLY A 84 3.03 -40.54 26.36
CA GLY A 84 2.09 -39.54 25.84
C GLY A 84 2.58 -38.08 25.84
N LYS A 85 3.81 -37.80 26.32
CA LYS A 85 4.42 -36.47 26.26
C LYS A 85 5.32 -36.33 25.03
N PRO A 86 5.23 -35.22 24.27
CA PRO A 86 6.11 -34.94 23.13
C PRO A 86 7.60 -34.96 23.52
N ARG A 87 8.47 -35.50 22.66
CA ARG A 87 9.93 -35.47 22.84
C ARG A 87 10.60 -34.55 21.83
N ASP A 88 11.34 -33.56 22.31
CA ASP A 88 12.19 -32.73 21.45
C ASP A 88 13.48 -33.46 21.02
N TRP A 89 14.23 -32.84 20.11
CA TRP A 89 15.47 -33.41 19.59
C TRP A 89 16.52 -33.60 20.70
N GLU A 90 16.59 -32.68 21.66
CA GLU A 90 17.57 -32.73 22.74
C GLU A 90 17.38 -33.96 23.63
N GLN A 91 16.14 -34.41 23.78
CA GLN A 91 15.76 -35.61 24.53
C GLN A 91 16.00 -36.92 23.76
N THR A 92 16.16 -36.91 22.44
CA THR A 92 16.29 -38.12 21.61
C THR A 92 17.63 -38.28 20.91
N LYS A 93 18.38 -37.18 20.69
CA LYS A 93 19.63 -37.15 19.91
C LYS A 93 20.69 -38.16 20.34
N ALA A 94 20.74 -38.53 21.61
CA ALA A 94 21.70 -39.52 22.12
C ALA A 94 21.57 -40.89 21.42
N ALA A 95 20.36 -41.26 21.01
CA ALA A 95 20.10 -42.53 20.30
C ALA A 95 20.61 -42.52 18.84
N PHE A 96 20.84 -41.34 18.27
CA PHE A 96 21.20 -41.16 16.86
C PHE A 96 22.63 -40.66 16.66
N LYS A 97 23.39 -40.46 17.75
CA LYS A 97 24.75 -39.96 17.70
C LYS A 97 25.64 -40.80 16.79
N GLY A 98 26.30 -40.15 15.84
CA GLY A 98 27.20 -40.79 14.87
C GLY A 98 26.49 -41.56 13.76
N LYS A 99 25.16 -41.47 13.65
CA LYS A 99 24.43 -42.06 12.52
C LYS A 99 24.54 -41.14 11.30
N PRO A 100 24.62 -41.69 10.08
CA PRO A 100 24.72 -40.89 8.84
C PRO A 100 23.59 -39.86 8.66
N PHE A 101 22.42 -40.12 9.25
CA PHE A 101 21.22 -39.30 9.16
C PHE A 101 21.05 -38.30 10.31
N GLU A 102 21.93 -38.28 11.32
CA GLU A 102 21.80 -37.44 12.53
C GLU A 102 21.57 -35.96 12.18
N GLY A 103 22.38 -35.40 11.28
CA GLY A 103 22.29 -33.98 10.91
C GLY A 103 21.05 -33.63 10.10
N ASP A 104 20.50 -34.57 9.31
CA ASP A 104 19.23 -34.36 8.60
C ASP A 104 18.05 -34.42 9.57
N TRP A 105 18.05 -35.42 10.45
CA TRP A 105 17.01 -35.61 11.45
C TRP A 105 16.94 -34.45 12.44
N GLN A 106 18.10 -33.92 12.88
CA GLN A 106 18.14 -32.73 13.73
C GLN A 106 17.38 -31.54 13.11
N LYS A 107 17.51 -31.33 11.80
CA LYS A 107 16.85 -30.22 11.09
C LYS A 107 15.35 -30.46 10.93
N LYS A 108 14.94 -31.70 10.68
CA LYS A 108 13.53 -32.07 10.42
C LYS A 108 12.72 -32.32 11.70
N TRP A 109 13.38 -32.65 12.81
CA TRP A 109 12.73 -33.04 14.07
C TRP A 109 11.68 -32.04 14.57
N PRO A 110 11.92 -30.71 14.60
CA PRO A 110 10.91 -29.76 15.06
C PRO A 110 9.62 -29.84 14.25
N LYS A 111 9.73 -30.02 12.92
CA LYS A 111 8.58 -30.15 12.02
C LYS A 111 7.85 -31.47 12.26
N TRP A 112 8.57 -32.58 12.37
CA TRP A 112 7.98 -33.89 12.66
C TRP A 112 7.26 -33.92 14.01
N LEU A 113 7.84 -33.28 15.03
CA LEU A 113 7.22 -33.17 16.35
C LEU A 113 5.94 -32.32 16.32
N GLU A 114 5.94 -31.21 15.59
CA GLU A 114 4.75 -30.39 15.35
C GLU A 114 3.64 -31.21 14.67
N ASP A 115 3.97 -31.93 13.59
CA ASP A 115 3.03 -32.78 12.86
C ASP A 115 2.47 -33.90 13.77
N PHE A 116 3.31 -34.47 14.64
CA PHE A 116 2.89 -35.45 15.66
C PHE A 116 1.95 -34.88 16.71
N GLN A 117 2.26 -33.71 17.26
CA GLN A 117 1.39 -33.05 18.22
C GLN A 117 0.04 -32.69 17.59
N LEU A 118 0.05 -32.24 16.33
CA LEU A 118 -1.16 -31.93 15.58
C LEU A 118 -2.05 -33.16 15.37
N GLN A 119 -1.48 -34.32 15.10
CA GLN A 119 -2.23 -35.58 14.97
C GLN A 119 -2.98 -35.94 16.27
N GLN A 120 -2.39 -35.63 17.43
CA GLN A 120 -2.92 -35.99 18.75
C GLN A 120 -4.01 -35.03 19.26
N SER A 121 -4.07 -33.80 18.75
CA SER A 121 -5.01 -32.77 19.25
C SER A 121 -6.44 -32.97 18.72
N SER A 122 -7.43 -32.51 19.49
CA SER A 122 -8.85 -32.53 19.07
C SER A 122 -9.19 -31.46 18.01
N GLU A 123 -8.35 -30.43 17.90
CA GLU A 123 -8.38 -29.42 16.82
C GLU A 123 -7.70 -29.92 15.55
N GLY A 124 -6.83 -30.93 15.67
CA GLY A 124 -6.21 -31.61 14.56
C GLY A 124 -7.08 -32.74 14.00
N ASN A 125 -6.51 -33.43 13.01
CA ASN A 125 -7.17 -34.39 12.13
C ASN A 125 -7.67 -35.66 12.81
N LYS A 126 -7.80 -35.70 14.14
CA LYS A 126 -8.30 -36.83 14.91
C LYS A 126 -9.67 -37.33 14.40
N LYS A 127 -10.62 -36.42 14.11
CA LYS A 127 -11.91 -36.80 13.50
C LYS A 127 -11.74 -37.34 12.08
N TRP A 128 -10.88 -36.71 11.29
CA TRP A 128 -10.61 -37.13 9.92
C TRP A 128 -9.95 -38.51 9.89
N LEU A 129 -8.97 -38.78 10.76
CA LEU A 129 -8.28 -40.07 10.91
C LEU A 129 -9.21 -41.17 11.44
N GLN A 130 -10.20 -40.81 12.27
CA GLN A 130 -11.25 -41.75 12.67
C GLN A 130 -12.14 -42.14 11.49
N ALA A 131 -12.45 -41.19 10.59
CA ALA A 131 -13.21 -41.45 9.38
C ALA A 131 -12.37 -42.11 8.26
N ASN A 132 -11.04 -41.93 8.29
CA ASN A 132 -10.08 -42.40 7.29
C ASN A 132 -8.91 -43.11 7.98
N PRO A 133 -9.14 -44.30 8.56
CA PRO A 133 -8.09 -45.04 9.26
C PRO A 133 -6.98 -45.45 8.29
N PRO A 134 -5.69 -45.46 8.72
CA PRO A 134 -4.61 -45.93 7.87
C PRO A 134 -4.78 -47.41 7.54
N PRO A 135 -4.26 -47.88 6.40
CA PRO A 135 -4.24 -49.31 6.09
C PRO A 135 -3.60 -50.14 7.22
N PRO A 136 -3.95 -51.43 7.37
CA PRO A 136 -3.27 -52.33 8.29
C PRO A 136 -1.75 -52.38 8.04
N PRO A 137 -0.92 -52.72 9.05
CA PRO A 137 0.52 -52.86 8.87
C PRO A 137 0.88 -53.81 7.71
N GLY A 138 1.91 -53.46 6.94
CA GLY A 138 2.39 -54.22 5.78
C GLY A 138 2.41 -53.41 4.49
N GLN A 139 2.53 -54.10 3.35
CA GLN A 139 2.80 -53.49 2.04
C GLN A 139 1.80 -52.40 1.63
N ALA A 140 0.51 -52.53 1.98
CA ALA A 140 -0.50 -51.53 1.67
C ALA A 140 -0.27 -50.20 2.42
N ARG A 141 0.17 -50.27 3.69
CA ARG A 141 0.51 -49.09 4.49
C ARG A 141 1.81 -48.45 3.98
N GLU A 142 2.81 -49.25 3.65
CA GLU A 142 4.09 -48.78 3.09
C GLU A 142 3.88 -48.05 1.76
N ALA A 143 3.08 -48.62 0.85
CA ALA A 143 2.74 -47.99 -0.42
C ALA A 143 1.96 -46.68 -0.22
N ALA A 144 1.00 -46.66 0.71
CA ALA A 144 0.28 -45.44 1.04
C ALA A 144 1.21 -44.36 1.61
N HIS A 145 2.11 -44.72 2.52
CA HIS A 145 3.08 -43.80 3.10
C HIS A 145 3.98 -43.17 2.02
N ALA A 146 4.52 -43.98 1.10
CA ALA A 146 5.35 -43.50 0.00
C ALA A 146 4.61 -42.46 -0.86
N ILE A 147 3.37 -42.79 -1.30
CA ILE A 147 2.56 -41.89 -2.14
C ILE A 147 2.24 -40.58 -1.42
N ILE A 148 1.85 -40.64 -0.14
CA ILE A 148 1.50 -39.44 0.63
C ILE A 148 2.75 -38.59 0.87
N ASN A 149 3.89 -39.20 1.18
CA ASN A 149 5.14 -38.50 1.42
C ASN A 149 5.68 -37.81 0.16
N ASP A 150 5.57 -38.46 -0.99
CA ASP A 150 5.94 -37.86 -2.29
C ASP A 150 5.03 -36.66 -2.59
N THR A 151 3.72 -36.83 -2.41
CA THR A 151 2.73 -35.74 -2.58
C THR A 151 3.01 -34.56 -1.65
N LEU A 152 3.33 -34.82 -0.38
CA LEU A 152 3.70 -33.77 0.58
C LEU A 152 4.99 -33.03 0.20
N SER A 153 5.95 -33.74 -0.41
CA SER A 153 7.20 -33.14 -0.85
C SER A 153 6.97 -32.15 -1.99
N GLU A 154 6.07 -32.47 -2.92
CA GLU A 154 5.64 -31.55 -3.99
C GLU A 154 4.89 -30.35 -3.41
N ILE A 155 3.89 -30.59 -2.55
CA ILE A 155 3.07 -29.53 -1.94
C ILE A 155 3.89 -28.60 -1.05
N ALA A 156 4.94 -29.08 -0.37
CA ALA A 156 5.75 -28.24 0.50
C ALA A 156 6.45 -27.10 -0.27
N ALA A 157 6.88 -27.35 -1.51
CA ALA A 157 7.46 -26.31 -2.36
C ALA A 157 6.41 -25.27 -2.76
N ASP A 158 5.24 -25.74 -3.20
CA ASP A 158 4.12 -24.89 -3.61
C ASP A 158 3.53 -24.09 -2.44
N GLU A 159 3.48 -24.66 -1.23
CA GLU A 159 3.03 -23.99 0.00
C GLU A 159 3.91 -22.78 0.31
N ILE A 160 5.24 -22.93 0.20
CA ILE A 160 6.19 -21.82 0.42
C ILE A 160 5.97 -20.73 -0.62
N THR A 161 5.92 -21.08 -1.90
CA THR A 161 5.69 -20.11 -2.98
C THR A 161 4.35 -19.41 -2.84
N TYR A 162 3.28 -20.13 -2.53
CA TYR A 162 1.95 -19.57 -2.31
C TYR A 162 1.94 -18.58 -1.15
N ILE A 163 2.53 -18.93 0.00
CA ILE A 163 2.58 -18.04 1.17
C ILE A 163 3.37 -16.76 0.85
N ASP A 164 4.50 -16.88 0.16
CA ASP A 164 5.32 -15.74 -0.24
C ASP A 164 4.55 -14.81 -1.21
N GLU A 165 3.96 -15.37 -2.27
CA GLU A 165 3.18 -14.60 -3.25
C GLU A 165 1.91 -14.00 -2.65
N LYS A 166 1.23 -14.72 -1.76
CA LYS A 166 0.10 -14.19 -0.98
C LYS A 166 0.54 -13.00 -0.15
N THR A 167 1.62 -13.12 0.62
CA THR A 167 2.18 -12.04 1.44
C THR A 167 2.55 -10.83 0.58
N LYS A 168 3.20 -11.07 -0.57
CA LYS A 168 3.53 -10.02 -1.53
C LYS A 168 2.27 -9.29 -2.02
N ALA A 169 1.26 -10.05 -2.44
CA ALA A 169 0.03 -9.52 -3.02
C ALA A 169 -0.85 -8.80 -2.00
N THR A 170 -0.94 -9.29 -0.76
CA THR A 170 -1.87 -8.78 0.25
C THR A 170 -1.26 -7.77 1.21
N GLU A 171 0.06 -7.74 1.35
CA GLU A 171 0.75 -6.88 2.32
C GLU A 171 1.82 -6.00 1.66
N THR A 172 2.83 -6.61 1.03
CA THR A 172 4.02 -5.89 0.55
C THR A 172 3.69 -4.89 -0.55
N LEU A 173 3.02 -5.33 -1.61
CA LEU A 173 2.68 -4.49 -2.77
C LEU A 173 1.63 -3.41 -2.44
N PRO A 174 0.54 -3.70 -1.71
CA PRO A 174 -0.40 -2.68 -1.25
C PRO A 174 0.25 -1.59 -0.39
N ASN A 175 1.17 -1.97 0.51
CA ASN A 175 1.91 -0.99 1.32
C ASN A 175 2.87 -0.15 0.49
N ALA A 176 3.56 -0.75 -0.49
CA ALA A 176 4.42 -0.03 -1.43
C ALA A 176 3.60 0.97 -2.27
N ALA A 177 2.44 0.56 -2.79
CA ALA A 177 1.54 1.44 -3.53
C ALA A 177 1.07 2.64 -2.68
N LYS A 178 0.69 2.39 -1.42
CA LYS A 178 0.34 3.46 -0.48
C LYS A 178 1.49 4.45 -0.25
N LEU A 179 2.72 3.95 -0.14
CA LEU A 179 3.89 4.82 0.01
C LEU A 179 4.08 5.67 -1.24
N LYS A 180 3.94 5.11 -2.44
CA LYS A 180 4.05 5.87 -3.70
C LYS A 180 2.98 6.94 -3.85
N VAL A 181 1.74 6.65 -3.43
CA VAL A 181 0.70 7.68 -3.37
C VAL A 181 1.09 8.79 -2.39
N LEU A 182 1.60 8.46 -1.19
CA LEU A 182 2.07 9.48 -0.25
C LEU A 182 3.21 10.33 -0.83
N GLU A 183 4.17 9.71 -1.52
CA GLU A 183 5.25 10.44 -2.20
C GLU A 183 4.72 11.37 -3.30
N ALA A 184 3.71 10.97 -4.06
CA ALA A 184 3.10 11.85 -5.06
C ALA A 184 2.38 13.04 -4.41
N LEU A 185 1.68 12.81 -3.30
CA LEU A 185 0.94 13.87 -2.60
C LEU A 185 1.84 14.86 -1.87
N TYR A 186 2.88 14.35 -1.20
CA TYR A 186 3.70 15.08 -0.24
C TYR A 186 5.17 15.23 -0.64
N GLY A 187 5.56 14.72 -1.80
CA GLY A 187 6.93 14.73 -2.33
C GLY A 187 7.75 13.48 -2.00
N GLN A 188 8.83 13.28 -2.77
CA GLN A 188 9.70 12.10 -2.66
C GLN A 188 10.22 11.90 -1.22
N GLY A 189 10.20 10.67 -0.72
CA GLY A 189 10.63 10.34 0.64
C GLY A 189 9.61 10.66 1.73
N ALA A 190 8.41 11.15 1.39
CA ALA A 190 7.31 11.27 2.34
C ALA A 190 6.87 9.87 2.85
N SER A 191 6.45 9.82 4.11
CA SER A 191 5.98 8.59 4.76
C SER A 191 4.79 8.88 5.68
N LYS A 192 4.18 7.83 6.27
CA LYS A 192 3.06 8.00 7.22
C LYS A 192 3.40 8.94 8.39
N THR A 193 4.65 8.91 8.87
CA THR A 193 5.13 9.73 10.00
C THR A 193 5.77 11.05 9.57
N LYS A 194 5.98 11.24 8.25
CA LYS A 194 6.64 12.42 7.66
C LYS A 194 5.84 12.91 6.45
N LYS A 195 4.58 13.28 6.67
CA LYS A 195 3.69 13.73 5.59
C LYS A 195 3.95 15.19 5.23
N ALA A 196 3.77 16.13 6.15
CA ALA A 196 3.99 17.56 5.88
C ALA A 196 5.39 18.01 6.33
N GLY A 197 6.19 18.58 5.43
CA GLY A 197 7.53 19.06 5.76
C GLY A 197 8.37 19.43 4.53
N ALA A 198 9.70 19.36 4.67
CA ALA A 198 10.66 19.74 3.63
C ALA A 198 10.55 18.93 2.32
N ASN A 199 9.86 17.79 2.33
CA ASN A 199 9.63 16.99 1.12
C ASN A 199 8.53 17.58 0.24
N THR A 200 7.56 18.29 0.83
CA THR A 200 6.38 18.77 0.09
C THR A 200 6.74 19.93 -0.82
N VAL A 201 7.56 20.85 -0.35
CA VAL A 201 7.98 22.03 -1.09
C VAL A 201 9.49 22.09 -1.18
N LYS A 202 10.00 22.53 -2.34
CA LYS A 202 11.43 22.77 -2.54
C LYS A 202 11.68 24.28 -2.68
N GLY A 203 12.68 24.76 -1.96
CA GLY A 203 13.00 26.19 -1.85
C GLY A 203 12.23 26.89 -0.72
N ASN A 204 12.89 27.83 -0.04
CA ASN A 204 12.42 28.47 1.19
C ASN A 204 12.18 29.99 1.05
N ALA A 205 11.90 30.50 -0.16
CA ALA A 205 11.96 31.93 -0.46
C ALA A 205 10.72 32.49 -1.19
N GLY A 206 9.53 31.95 -0.93
CA GLY A 206 8.28 32.47 -1.49
C GLY A 206 7.93 31.91 -2.87
N TYR A 207 6.85 32.44 -3.46
CA TYR A 207 6.26 31.94 -4.71
C TYR A 207 7.24 31.77 -5.88
N PRO A 208 8.16 32.73 -6.19
CA PRO A 208 9.08 32.56 -7.31
C PRO A 208 9.98 31.32 -7.17
N THR A 209 10.43 31.03 -5.95
CA THR A 209 11.28 29.86 -5.72
C THR A 209 10.46 28.58 -5.62
N THR A 210 9.35 28.59 -4.88
CA THR A 210 8.56 27.39 -4.62
C THR A 210 7.73 26.95 -5.83
N CYS A 211 7.16 27.88 -6.59
CA CYS A 211 6.21 27.60 -7.65
C CYS A 211 6.79 27.78 -9.05
N VAL A 212 7.51 28.87 -9.31
CA VAL A 212 8.07 29.12 -10.65
C VAL A 212 9.29 28.22 -10.90
N ALA A 213 10.22 28.15 -9.94
CA ALA A 213 11.44 27.35 -10.11
C ALA A 213 11.27 25.88 -9.70
N ASN A 214 10.37 25.56 -8.79
CA ASN A 214 10.23 24.22 -8.20
C ASN A 214 8.77 23.72 -8.12
N GLY A 215 7.86 24.23 -8.95
CA GLY A 215 6.53 23.62 -9.11
C GLY A 215 6.62 22.19 -9.66
N GLY A 216 5.57 21.40 -9.46
CA GLY A 216 5.47 20.02 -9.95
C GLY A 216 6.18 18.98 -9.09
N THR A 217 6.68 19.34 -7.90
CA THR A 217 7.43 18.42 -7.02
C THR A 217 6.53 17.55 -6.13
N SER A 218 5.30 18.00 -5.87
CA SER A 218 4.27 17.25 -5.16
C SER A 218 2.90 17.87 -5.44
N LEU A 219 1.84 17.06 -5.35
CA LEU A 219 0.48 17.54 -5.56
C LEU A 219 0.13 18.72 -4.63
N LEU A 220 0.51 18.64 -3.35
CA LEU A 220 0.19 19.68 -2.38
C LEU A 220 1.00 20.96 -2.62
N ASN A 221 2.21 20.86 -3.17
CA ASN A 221 2.93 22.06 -3.65
C ASN A 221 2.16 22.71 -4.81
N ASP A 222 1.70 21.92 -5.77
CA ASP A 222 0.96 22.44 -6.92
C ASP A 222 -0.35 23.11 -6.50
N MET A 223 -1.08 22.52 -5.55
CA MET A 223 -2.25 23.15 -4.94
C MET A 223 -1.91 24.48 -4.25
N MET A 224 -0.77 24.56 -3.55
CA MET A 224 -0.29 25.82 -2.97
C MET A 224 0.04 26.86 -4.05
N CYS A 225 0.60 26.43 -5.17
CA CYS A 225 1.00 27.31 -6.27
C CYS A 225 -0.19 27.84 -7.07
N ILE A 226 -1.25 27.04 -7.25
CA ILE A 226 -2.46 27.47 -7.95
C ILE A 226 -3.27 28.46 -7.10
N CYS A 227 -3.34 28.25 -5.78
CA CYS A 227 -4.20 29.04 -4.91
C CYS A 227 -3.49 30.16 -4.13
N GLY A 228 -2.17 30.09 -4.00
CA GLY A 228 -1.37 30.99 -3.18
C GLY A 228 -0.90 32.24 -3.93
N LEU A 229 -0.75 33.35 -3.19
CA LEU A 229 -0.22 34.60 -3.73
C LEU A 229 1.25 34.79 -3.33
N ALA A 230 2.02 35.46 -4.19
CA ALA A 230 3.42 35.81 -3.91
C ALA A 230 3.61 36.60 -2.61
N ALA A 231 2.61 37.37 -2.20
CA ALA A 231 2.60 38.15 -0.97
C ALA A 231 2.36 37.33 0.32
N ASN A 232 2.17 36.00 0.24
CA ASN A 232 1.84 35.14 1.39
C ASN A 232 0.59 35.60 2.16
N SER A 233 -0.42 36.13 1.46
CA SER A 233 -1.66 36.63 2.03
C SER A 233 -2.85 35.71 1.74
N ALA A 234 -3.97 35.96 2.43
CA ALA A 234 -5.24 35.30 2.11
C ALA A 234 -5.66 35.63 0.66
N SER A 235 -6.15 34.62 -0.05
CA SER A 235 -6.57 34.75 -1.46
C SER A 235 -7.90 34.04 -1.70
N THR A 236 -8.60 34.46 -2.75
CA THR A 236 -9.78 33.77 -3.29
C THR A 236 -9.50 33.21 -4.70
N GLU A 237 -8.23 33.04 -5.05
CA GLU A 237 -7.81 32.54 -6.39
C GLU A 237 -8.41 31.16 -6.71
N CYS A 238 -8.74 30.37 -5.68
CA CYS A 238 -9.43 29.09 -5.81
C CYS A 238 -10.87 29.15 -5.27
N SER A 239 -11.55 30.29 -5.47
CA SER A 239 -12.93 30.62 -5.07
C SER A 239 -13.22 30.73 -3.58
N LYS A 240 -12.65 29.89 -2.70
CA LYS A 240 -12.76 30.05 -1.23
C LYS A 240 -11.60 30.89 -0.71
N LEU A 241 -11.82 31.62 0.40
CA LEU A 241 -10.74 32.36 1.06
C LEU A 241 -9.78 31.37 1.74
N ILE A 242 -8.51 31.37 1.32
CA ILE A 242 -7.46 30.48 1.85
C ILE A 242 -6.21 31.30 2.10
N THR A 243 -5.61 31.13 3.29
CA THR A 243 -4.28 31.68 3.59
C THR A 243 -3.22 30.62 3.30
N ILE A 244 -2.35 30.93 2.34
CA ILE A 244 -1.19 30.10 1.97
C ILE A 244 0.07 30.93 2.21
N THR A 245 0.97 30.34 2.99
CA THR A 245 2.31 30.87 3.21
C THR A 245 3.33 29.86 2.69
N PHE A 246 4.21 30.31 1.83
CA PHE A 246 5.35 29.55 1.35
C PHE A 246 6.47 29.60 2.40
N GLY A 247 7.05 28.45 2.73
CA GLY A 247 8.12 28.31 3.71
C GLY A 247 8.66 26.89 3.73
N ALA A 248 9.74 26.62 4.47
CA ALA A 248 10.41 25.31 4.45
C ALA A 248 9.53 24.14 4.91
N THR A 249 8.52 24.40 5.75
CA THR A 249 7.60 23.41 6.31
C THR A 249 6.17 23.97 6.35
N PRO A 250 5.45 24.02 5.22
CA PRO A 250 4.18 24.74 5.09
C PRO A 250 2.98 23.94 5.64
N THR A 251 3.12 23.34 6.83
CA THR A 251 2.12 22.45 7.45
C THR A 251 0.76 23.11 7.61
N THR A 252 0.72 24.38 8.04
CA THR A 252 -0.53 25.14 8.18
C THR A 252 -1.19 25.39 6.83
N SER A 253 -0.43 25.77 5.79
CA SER A 253 -0.94 25.97 4.44
C SER A 253 -1.54 24.69 3.86
N ILE A 254 -0.86 23.55 4.05
CA ILE A 254 -1.35 22.22 3.65
C ILE A 254 -2.65 21.88 4.39
N LYS A 255 -2.73 22.16 5.70
CA LYS A 255 -3.95 21.94 6.48
C LYS A 255 -5.11 22.79 5.94
N ASN A 256 -4.87 24.06 5.62
CA ASN A 256 -5.88 24.97 5.08
C ASN A 256 -6.40 24.48 3.71
N LEU A 257 -5.51 24.05 2.82
CA LEU A 257 -5.88 23.46 1.52
C LEU A 257 -6.76 22.22 1.69
N LYS A 258 -6.36 21.30 2.56
CA LYS A 258 -7.15 20.09 2.82
C LYS A 258 -8.52 20.40 3.43
N ALA A 259 -8.61 21.42 4.29
CA ALA A 259 -9.89 21.86 4.85
C ALA A 259 -10.85 22.37 3.76
N VAL A 260 -10.32 22.98 2.70
CA VAL A 260 -11.13 23.47 1.56
C VAL A 260 -11.69 22.32 0.71
N CYS A 261 -10.92 21.24 0.56
CA CYS A 261 -11.35 20.01 -0.10
C CYS A 261 -12.47 19.28 0.65
N GLY A 262 -12.59 19.50 1.97
CA GLY A 262 -13.55 18.82 2.83
C GLY A 262 -13.15 17.39 3.18
N ASP A 263 -13.98 16.75 4.02
CA ASP A 263 -13.79 15.34 4.36
C ASP A 263 -14.38 14.45 3.28
N THR A 264 -13.51 13.82 2.49
CA THR A 264 -13.87 12.77 1.55
C THR A 264 -13.75 11.41 2.23
N GLN A 265 -14.74 10.54 2.03
CA GLN A 265 -14.65 9.16 2.50
C GLN A 265 -13.42 8.49 1.87
N LYS A 266 -12.56 7.93 2.71
CA LYS A 266 -11.31 7.28 2.28
C LYS A 266 -11.59 5.86 1.80
N THR A 267 -12.12 5.73 0.59
CA THR A 267 -12.30 4.43 -0.06
C THR A 267 -10.97 3.89 -0.54
N SER A 268 -10.82 2.56 -0.58
CA SER A 268 -9.63 1.94 -1.16
C SER A 268 -9.44 2.38 -2.61
N PHE A 269 -8.20 2.69 -3.00
CA PHE A 269 -7.89 3.02 -4.38
C PHE A 269 -7.51 1.78 -5.19
N THR A 270 -7.85 1.78 -6.47
CA THR A 270 -7.60 0.71 -7.42
C THR A 270 -6.62 1.15 -8.51
N GLU A 271 -5.98 0.20 -9.20
CA GLU A 271 -5.13 0.53 -10.34
C GLU A 271 -5.88 1.29 -11.45
N PRO A 272 -7.09 0.88 -11.91
CA PRO A 272 -7.84 1.64 -12.91
C PRO A 272 -8.16 3.07 -12.48
N GLN A 273 -8.51 3.28 -11.20
CA GLN A 273 -8.75 4.62 -10.66
C GLN A 273 -7.49 5.49 -10.70
N LEU A 274 -6.33 4.96 -10.29
CA LEU A 274 -5.07 5.70 -10.35
C LEU A 274 -4.70 6.06 -11.79
N ARG A 275 -4.85 5.13 -12.75
CA ARG A 275 -4.60 5.40 -14.16
C ARG A 275 -5.54 6.47 -14.72
N ALA A 276 -6.82 6.43 -14.36
CA ALA A 276 -7.79 7.44 -14.76
C ALA A 276 -7.42 8.83 -14.20
N LEU A 277 -7.05 8.91 -12.93
CA LEU A 277 -6.58 10.16 -12.31
C LEU A 277 -5.32 10.70 -12.99
N MET A 278 -4.35 9.83 -13.31
CA MET A 278 -3.13 10.21 -14.04
C MET A 278 -3.44 10.76 -15.43
N ALA A 279 -4.33 10.10 -16.18
CA ALA A 279 -4.75 10.54 -17.50
C ALA A 279 -5.50 11.88 -17.45
N ALA A 280 -6.43 12.03 -16.48
CA ALA A 280 -7.16 13.27 -16.26
C ALA A 280 -6.22 14.42 -15.88
N PHE A 281 -5.25 14.17 -14.99
CA PHE A 281 -4.23 15.16 -14.61
C PHE A 281 -3.42 15.59 -15.83
N ALA A 282 -2.90 14.64 -16.62
CA ALA A 282 -2.14 14.95 -17.83
C ALA A 282 -2.97 15.80 -18.83
N SER A 283 -4.27 15.53 -18.97
CA SER A 283 -5.15 16.29 -19.87
C SER A 283 -5.40 17.74 -19.44
N LYS A 284 -5.25 18.04 -18.14
CA LYS A 284 -5.44 19.38 -17.57
C LYS A 284 -4.19 20.25 -17.63
N ILE A 285 -3.01 19.66 -17.87
CA ILE A 285 -1.78 20.43 -18.06
C ILE A 285 -1.85 21.18 -19.39
N ARG A 286 -1.88 22.51 -19.30
CA ARG A 286 -1.86 23.40 -20.46
C ARG A 286 -0.41 23.72 -20.82
N ALA A 287 0.04 23.29 -22.00
CA ALA A 287 1.32 23.75 -22.55
C ALA A 287 1.13 25.19 -23.07
N THR A 288 1.76 26.16 -22.43
CA THR A 288 1.91 27.49 -23.01
C THR A 288 3.02 27.42 -24.07
N GLN A 289 2.67 27.64 -25.34
CA GLN A 289 3.69 28.09 -26.29
C GLN A 289 4.20 29.43 -25.79
N LYS A 290 5.50 29.51 -25.50
CA LYS A 290 6.18 30.78 -25.29
C LYS A 290 6.02 31.58 -26.60
N GLN A 291 5.17 32.60 -26.59
CA GLN A 291 5.24 33.70 -27.55
C GLN A 291 6.38 34.63 -27.17
#